data_AF-A0A379TZG9-F1
#
_entry.id   AF-A0A379TZG9-F1
#
_cell.length_a   1.000
_cell.length_b   1.000
_cell.length_c   1.000
_cell.angle_alpha   90.00
_cell.angle_beta   90.00
_cell.angle_gamma   90.00
#
_symmetry.space_group_name_H-M   'P 1'
#
loop_
_entity.id
_entity.type
_entity.pdbx_description
1 polymer ?
#
loop_
_entity_poly.entity_id
_entity_poly.type
_entity_poly.pdbx_seq_one_letter_code
_entity_poly.pdbx_strand_id
1 'polypeptide(L)'
;MKELTEYGRTTIDRINFLINALSEKEKKNYFRLESFIKIWAASTGGSADINEHTDFFIRTNTYALRQIDAVFFKKFGLHIEKNSHQLQMNEDEWANGIKPISHND
;
A
#
# COMPACT_ATOMS: atom_id res chain seq x y z
N MET A 1 -10.37 -2.72 -21.25
CA MET A 1 -9.74 -1.92 -20.17
C MET A 1 -9.50 -2.89 -19.03
N LYS A 2 -8.30 -2.94 -18.43
CA LYS A 2 -8.02 -3.89 -17.34
C LYS A 2 -8.88 -3.55 -16.12
N GLU A 3 -9.58 -4.51 -15.56
CA GLU A 3 -10.39 -4.28 -14.36
C GLU A 3 -9.65 -4.70 -13.09
N LEU A 4 -9.82 -3.93 -12.02
CA LEU A 4 -9.19 -4.22 -10.72
C LEU A 4 -9.61 -5.60 -10.16
N THR A 5 -10.80 -6.05 -10.53
CA THR A 5 -11.38 -7.36 -10.17
C THR A 5 -10.60 -8.55 -10.74
N GLU A 6 -9.84 -8.36 -11.82
CA GLU A 6 -8.94 -9.38 -12.39
C GLU A 6 -7.84 -9.78 -11.40
N TYR A 7 -7.45 -8.85 -10.52
CA TYR A 7 -6.38 -9.05 -9.54
C TYR A 7 -6.90 -9.45 -8.16
N GLY A 8 -8.23 -9.50 -7.97
CA GLY A 8 -8.85 -9.87 -6.69
C GLY A 8 -10.03 -8.98 -6.29
N ARG A 9 -10.94 -9.55 -5.49
CA ARG A 9 -12.15 -8.84 -5.04
C ARG A 9 -11.87 -7.89 -3.88
N THR A 10 -10.99 -8.27 -2.97
CA THR A 10 -10.58 -7.46 -1.80
C THR A 10 -9.15 -6.90 -1.96
N THR A 11 -8.78 -5.91 -1.16
CA THR A 11 -7.39 -5.40 -1.12
C THR A 11 -6.41 -6.51 -0.72
N ILE A 12 -6.81 -7.41 0.19
CA ILE A 12 -6.02 -8.58 0.59
C ILE A 12 -5.75 -9.50 -0.62
N ASP A 13 -6.78 -9.82 -1.41
CA ASP A 13 -6.62 -10.68 -2.59
C ASP A 13 -5.63 -10.08 -3.59
N ARG A 14 -5.70 -8.77 -3.80
CA ARG A 14 -4.83 -8.03 -4.73
C ARG A 14 -3.40 -7.95 -4.23
N ILE A 15 -3.17 -7.84 -2.91
CA ILE A 15 -1.84 -7.94 -2.31
C ILE A 15 -1.26 -9.33 -2.52
N ASN A 16 -2.05 -10.39 -2.28
CA ASN A 16 -1.61 -11.76 -2.51
C ASN A 16 -1.28 -12.01 -3.99
N PHE A 17 -2.09 -11.48 -4.90
CA PHE A 17 -1.82 -11.52 -6.34
C PHE A 17 -0.50 -10.83 -6.68
N LEU A 18 -0.24 -9.63 -6.13
CA LEU A 18 1.02 -8.91 -6.34
C LEU A 18 2.23 -9.75 -5.92
N ILE A 19 2.21 -10.33 -4.72
CA ILE A 19 3.32 -11.15 -4.21
C ILE A 19 3.63 -12.31 -5.16
N ASN A 20 2.58 -12.99 -5.64
CA ASN A 20 2.72 -14.14 -6.54
C ASN A 20 3.17 -13.74 -7.95
N ALA A 21 2.83 -12.52 -8.40
CA ALA A 21 3.20 -12.03 -9.72
C ALA A 21 4.64 -11.47 -9.79
N LEU A 22 5.25 -11.15 -8.65
CA LEU A 22 6.63 -10.64 -8.60
C LEU A 22 7.63 -11.77 -8.83
N SER A 23 8.53 -11.57 -9.79
CA SER A 23 9.71 -12.43 -9.96
C SER A 23 10.70 -12.26 -8.80
N GLU A 24 11.59 -13.23 -8.62
CA GLU A 24 12.64 -13.17 -7.59
C GLU A 24 13.54 -11.93 -7.71
N LYS A 25 13.80 -11.46 -8.95
CA LYS A 25 14.54 -10.22 -9.18
C LYS A 25 13.77 -8.99 -8.70
N GLU A 26 12.47 -8.93 -8.98
CA GLU A 26 11.62 -7.82 -8.53
C GLU A 26 11.48 -7.81 -7.01
N LYS A 27 11.30 -8.98 -6.37
CA LYS A 27 11.24 -9.09 -4.90
C LYS A 27 12.50 -8.52 -4.24
N LYS A 28 13.69 -8.77 -4.81
CA LYS A 28 14.95 -8.18 -4.34
C LYS A 28 14.96 -6.65 -4.46
N ASN A 29 14.43 -6.10 -5.55
CA ASN A 29 14.31 -4.66 -5.74
C ASN A 29 13.29 -4.03 -4.77
N TYR A 30 12.28 -4.78 -4.37
CA TYR A 30 11.25 -4.38 -3.43
C TYR A 30 11.42 -5.05 -2.06
N PHE A 31 12.65 -5.14 -1.56
CA PHE A 31 12.98 -5.89 -0.34
C PHE A 31 12.19 -5.46 0.92
N ARG A 32 11.64 -4.23 0.95
CA ARG A 32 10.81 -3.72 2.05
C ARG A 32 9.31 -4.00 1.90
N LEU A 33 8.87 -4.53 0.75
CA LEU A 33 7.44 -4.73 0.45
C LEU A 33 6.78 -5.64 1.49
N GLU A 34 7.42 -6.75 1.86
CA GLU A 34 6.89 -7.65 2.89
C GLU A 34 6.72 -6.97 4.25
N SER A 35 7.64 -6.06 4.61
CA SER A 35 7.52 -5.28 5.85
C SER A 35 6.30 -4.36 5.80
N PHE A 36 6.06 -3.68 4.68
CA PHE A 36 4.88 -2.82 4.53
C PHE A 36 3.57 -3.62 4.54
N ILE A 37 3.54 -4.82 3.92
CA ILE A 37 2.38 -5.71 3.98
C ILE A 37 2.07 -6.13 5.42
N LYS A 38 3.10 -6.48 6.21
CA LYS A 38 2.94 -6.82 7.63
C LYS A 38 2.43 -5.64 8.45
N ILE A 39 2.97 -4.44 8.23
CA ILE A 39 2.51 -3.21 8.90
C ILE A 39 1.06 -2.91 8.55
N TRP A 40 0.70 -2.98 7.27
CA TRP A 40 -0.67 -2.77 6.82
C TRP A 40 -1.62 -3.77 7.48
N ALA A 41 -1.32 -5.06 7.44
CA ALA A 41 -2.15 -6.09 8.06
C ALA A 41 -2.33 -5.89 9.58
N ALA A 42 -1.26 -5.53 10.30
CA ALA A 42 -1.29 -5.28 11.73
C ALA A 42 -2.05 -3.99 12.11
N SER A 43 -1.99 -2.97 11.26
CA SER A 43 -2.66 -1.68 11.50
C SER A 43 -4.13 -1.67 11.06
N THR A 44 -4.54 -2.52 10.13
CA THR A 44 -5.95 -2.60 9.68
C THR A 44 -6.90 -2.91 10.84
N GLY A 45 -6.51 -3.82 11.74
CA GLY A 45 -7.29 -4.13 12.95
C GLY A 45 -7.40 -2.93 13.90
N GLY A 46 -6.27 -2.30 14.23
CA GLY A 46 -6.24 -1.14 15.14
C GLY A 46 -6.86 0.13 14.55
N SER A 47 -6.94 0.26 13.22
CA SER A 47 -7.63 1.37 12.54
C SER A 47 -9.16 1.27 12.60
N ALA A 48 -9.70 0.08 12.87
CA ALA A 48 -11.13 -0.15 13.04
C ALA A 48 -11.59 0.13 14.49
N ASP A 49 -10.67 0.12 15.46
CA ASP A 49 -10.94 0.44 16.85
C ASP A 49 -10.90 1.96 17.08
N ILE A 50 -11.95 2.55 17.64
CA ILE A 50 -12.01 3.98 17.98
C ILE A 50 -11.47 4.18 19.40
N ASN A 51 -10.24 4.69 19.51
CA ASN A 51 -9.50 4.97 20.74
C ASN A 51 -8.51 6.14 20.52
N GLU A 52 -7.75 6.50 21.55
CA GLU A 52 -6.77 7.59 21.53
C GLU A 52 -5.60 7.38 20.52
N HIS A 53 -5.44 6.17 20.00
CA HIS A 53 -4.41 5.79 19.04
C HIS A 53 -4.95 5.54 17.63
N THR A 54 -6.26 5.68 17.38
CA THR A 54 -6.86 5.43 16.05
C THR A 54 -6.19 6.23 14.96
N ASP A 55 -5.90 7.51 15.21
CA ASP A 55 -5.21 8.37 14.24
C ASP A 55 -3.82 7.85 13.86
N PHE A 56 -3.09 7.30 14.82
CA PHE A 56 -1.80 6.67 14.56
C PHE A 56 -1.96 5.44 13.67
N PHE A 57 -2.94 4.58 13.96
CA PHE A 57 -3.20 3.38 13.15
C PHE A 57 -3.68 3.71 11.75
N ILE A 58 -4.59 4.68 11.58
CA ILE A 58 -5.05 5.14 10.28
C ILE A 58 -3.87 5.64 9.45
N ARG A 59 -3.05 6.55 10.00
CA ARG A 59 -1.88 7.09 9.27
C ARG A 59 -0.87 6.01 8.90
N THR A 60 -0.60 5.09 9.83
CA THR A 60 0.30 3.95 9.60
C THR A 60 -0.24 3.02 8.53
N ASN A 61 -1.54 2.75 8.55
CA ASN A 61 -2.21 1.91 7.56
C ASN A 61 -2.16 2.54 6.17
N THR A 62 -2.54 3.81 6.04
CA THR A 62 -2.49 4.55 4.77
C THR A 62 -1.07 4.60 4.24
N TYR A 63 -0.09 4.94 5.07
CA TYR A 63 1.31 4.99 4.64
C TYR A 63 1.80 3.63 4.12
N ALA A 64 1.54 2.55 4.85
CA ALA A 64 1.90 1.21 4.40
C ALA A 64 1.19 0.81 3.11
N LEU A 65 -0.11 1.13 2.98
CA LEU A 65 -0.87 0.85 1.78
C LEU A 65 -0.37 1.63 0.56
N ARG A 66 0.05 2.89 0.71
CA ARG A 66 0.66 3.69 -0.36
C ARG A 66 1.95 3.07 -0.88
N GLN A 67 2.78 2.52 0.00
CA GLN A 67 4.01 1.83 -0.40
C GLN A 67 3.71 0.56 -1.22
N ILE A 68 2.67 -0.19 -0.83
CA ILE A 68 2.23 -1.39 -1.56
C ILE A 68 1.61 -1.00 -2.91
N ASP A 69 0.75 0.02 -2.91
CA ASP A 69 0.09 0.55 -4.11
C ASP A 69 1.11 1.03 -5.15
N ALA A 70 2.18 1.71 -4.74
CA ALA A 70 3.24 2.16 -5.65
C ALA A 70 3.85 0.99 -6.45
N VAL A 71 4.07 -0.17 -5.81
CA VAL A 71 4.59 -1.36 -6.47
C VAL A 71 3.53 -1.99 -7.38
N PHE A 72 2.28 -2.07 -6.89
CA PHE A 72 1.15 -2.58 -7.66
C PHE A 72 0.93 -1.76 -8.95
N PHE A 73 0.95 -0.43 -8.83
CA PHE A 73 0.81 0.52 -9.93
C PHE A 73 1.95 0.39 -10.93
N LYS A 74 3.21 0.33 -10.47
CA LYS A 74 4.37 0.11 -11.36
C LYS A 74 4.26 -1.17 -12.17
N LYS A 75 3.67 -2.24 -11.60
CA LYS A 75 3.57 -3.54 -12.27
C LYS A 75 2.35 -3.68 -13.17
N PHE A 76 1.21 -3.13 -12.77
CA PHE A 76 -0.08 -3.38 -13.44
C PHE A 76 -0.71 -2.14 -14.09
N GLY A 77 -0.25 -0.93 -13.75
CA GLY A 77 -0.74 0.35 -14.27
C GLY A 77 -2.08 0.79 -13.69
N LEU A 78 -2.45 0.28 -12.52
CA LEU A 78 -3.73 0.54 -11.84
C LEU A 78 -3.48 0.68 -10.34
N HIS A 79 -4.33 1.42 -9.64
CA HIS A 79 -4.27 1.49 -8.18
C HIS A 79 -4.89 0.24 -7.55
N ILE A 80 -4.33 -0.18 -6.42
CA ILE A 80 -4.73 -1.37 -5.69
C ILE A 80 -6.13 -1.23 -5.09
N GLU A 81 -6.68 -0.02 -4.94
CA GLU A 81 -8.04 0.24 -4.45
C GLU A 81 -8.87 1.08 -5.43
N LYS A 82 -10.20 0.94 -5.39
CA LYS A 82 -11.12 1.73 -6.21
C LYS A 82 -11.12 3.22 -5.80
N ASN A 83 -11.11 3.50 -4.50
CA ASN A 83 -11.07 4.85 -3.95
C ASN A 83 -9.61 5.29 -3.77
N SER A 84 -8.88 5.44 -4.88
CA SER A 84 -7.43 5.60 -4.87
C SER A 84 -6.93 7.02 -4.61
N HIS A 85 -7.81 8.00 -4.36
CA HIS A 85 -7.39 9.40 -4.17
C HIS A 85 -6.32 9.57 -3.08
N GLN A 86 -6.45 8.85 -1.97
CA GLN A 86 -5.47 8.84 -0.88
C GLN A 86 -4.16 8.08 -1.20
N LEU A 87 -4.16 7.30 -2.28
CA LEU A 87 -3.04 6.46 -2.70
C LEU A 87 -2.17 7.11 -3.77
N GLN A 88 -2.71 8.09 -4.49
CA GLN A 88 -2.00 8.80 -5.55
C GLN A 88 -0.70 9.39 -5.03
N MET A 89 0.36 9.22 -5.82
CA MET A 89 1.67 9.79 -5.56
C MET A 89 1.84 11.04 -6.42
N ASN A 90 2.37 12.11 -5.82
CA ASN A 90 2.79 13.28 -6.57
C ASN A 90 4.16 13.03 -7.25
N GLU A 91 4.62 13.98 -8.08
CA GLU A 91 5.88 13.86 -8.82
C GLU A 91 7.10 13.69 -7.91
N ASP A 92 7.13 14.40 -6.77
CA ASP A 92 8.22 14.29 -5.79
C ASP A 92 8.28 12.89 -5.17
N GLU A 93 7.13 12.33 -4.80
CA GLU A 93 7.06 10.99 -4.22
C GLU A 93 7.46 9.90 -5.23
N TRP A 94 7.20 10.10 -6.52
CA TRP A 94 7.70 9.19 -7.56
C TRP A 94 9.22 9.25 -7.71
N ALA A 95 9.81 10.44 -7.57
CA ALA A 95 11.24 10.66 -7.69
C ALA A 95 12.01 10.21 -6.43
N ASN A 96 11.49 10.55 -5.25
CA ASN A 96 12.19 10.50 -3.98
C ASN A 96 11.63 9.47 -2.99
N GLY A 97 10.50 8.84 -3.33
CA GLY A 97 9.80 7.87 -2.48
C GLY A 97 8.81 8.51 -1.51
N ILE A 98 7.87 7.69 -1.04
CA ILE A 98 6.83 8.13 -0.10
C ILE A 98 7.46 8.21 1.30
N LYS A 99 7.34 9.38 1.94
CA LYS A 99 7.82 9.60 3.31
C LYS A 99 6.70 9.34 4.33
N PRO A 100 7.03 8.86 5.54
CA PRO A 100 6.06 8.83 6.62
C PRO A 100 5.64 10.27 6.96
N ILE A 101 4.37 10.48 7.26
CA ILE A 101 3.87 11.78 7.72
C ILE A 101 4.50 12.05 9.09
N SER A 102 5.41 13.03 9.17
CA SER A 102 5.98 13.46 10.44
C SER A 102 4.92 14.16 11.30
N HIS A 103 5.02 14.03 12.62
CA HIS A 103 4.37 14.99 13.51
C HIS A 103 4.89 16.39 13.14
N ASN A 104 4.00 17.24 12.66
CA ASN A 104 4.16 18.66 12.95
C ASN A 104 3.45 18.83 14.29
N ASP A 105 4.24 19.03 15.35
CA ASP A 105 3.75 19.55 16.62
C ASP A 105 3.08 20.92 16.40
#